data_AF-H6VUZ6-F1
#
_entry.id   AF-H6VUZ6-F1
#
_cell.length_a   1.000
_cell.length_b   1.000
_cell.length_c   1.000
_cell.angle_alpha   90.00
_cell.angle_beta   90.00
_cell.angle_gamma   90.00
#
_symmetry.space_group_name_H-M   'P 1'
#
loop_
_entity.id
_entity.type
_entity.pdbx_description
1 polymer ?
#
loop_
_entity_poly.entity_id
_entity_poly.type
_entity_poly.pdbx_seq_one_letter_code
_entity_poly.pdbx_strand_id
1 'polypeptide(L)'
;MKTPRCRGRAAATRTSASFFNNPVCFVGDAVAAVAATDRHIAEDALKLIDIKYEKLPHVLDPNEALKPDAPKIAPNGNLSVGKGAFSAPIEESWGDLENGFKEADRTFEDTYITKHTNNAQLERRVSIAKWDAGKLTVYASTQGVSNARTDIAKDFGLPLSRVRVVSKYIGGGLGQSNQSAGQARVYPRG
;
A
#
# COMPACT_ATOMS: atom_id res chain seq x y z
N MET A 1 23.12 -23.72 -11.35
CA MET A 1 22.85 -22.28 -11.46
C MET A 1 22.46 -21.77 -10.07
N LYS A 2 23.23 -20.85 -9.48
CA LYS A 2 23.14 -20.50 -8.05
C LYS A 2 21.80 -19.79 -7.76
N THR A 3 20.90 -20.46 -7.03
CA THR A 3 19.75 -19.85 -6.36
C THR A 3 20.25 -18.75 -5.41
N PRO A 4 19.73 -17.51 -5.49
CA PRO A 4 20.04 -16.50 -4.48
C PRO A 4 19.36 -16.93 -3.19
N ARG A 5 20.14 -17.41 -2.21
CA ARG A 5 19.68 -17.54 -0.83
C ARG A 5 19.54 -16.12 -0.29
N CYS A 6 18.31 -15.66 -0.08
CA CYS A 6 18.04 -14.49 0.76
C CYS A 6 18.39 -14.85 2.21
N ARG A 7 19.68 -14.73 2.57
CA ARG A 7 20.12 -14.76 3.97
C ARG A 7 19.74 -13.44 4.62
N GLY A 8 19.06 -13.54 5.75
CA GLY A 8 18.41 -12.44 6.44
C GLY A 8 19.31 -11.26 6.80
N ARG A 9 18.73 -10.07 6.68
CA ARG A 9 18.88 -9.04 7.70
C ARG A 9 17.57 -9.00 8.47
N ALA A 10 17.63 -9.36 9.74
CA ALA A 10 16.63 -8.92 10.70
C ALA A 10 16.61 -7.38 10.70
N ALA A 11 15.41 -6.81 10.81
CA ALA A 11 15.08 -5.39 10.69
C ALA A 11 14.98 -4.83 9.26
N ALA A 12 13.93 -5.22 8.53
CA ALA A 12 13.32 -4.27 7.59
C ALA A 12 12.31 -3.42 8.36
N THR A 13 12.78 -2.30 8.88
CA THR A 13 11.91 -1.16 9.18
C THR A 13 11.21 -0.76 7.88
N ARG A 14 9.93 -0.34 7.97
CA ARG A 14 9.08 0.19 6.89
C ARG A 14 9.58 1.55 6.33
N THR A 15 10.90 1.71 6.25
CA THR A 15 11.62 2.98 6.04
C THR A 15 12.56 2.93 4.84
N SER A 16 12.82 1.76 4.23
CA SER A 16 13.50 1.68 2.92
C SER A 16 12.49 1.46 1.80
N ALA A 17 12.66 2.20 0.70
CA ALA A 17 11.87 2.12 -0.52
C ALA A 17 12.10 0.77 -1.24
N SER A 18 11.66 -0.32 -0.63
CA SER A 18 11.66 -1.64 -1.24
C SER A 18 10.26 -1.94 -1.74
N PHE A 19 10.12 -2.18 -3.04
CA PHE A 19 8.88 -2.69 -3.64
C PHE A 19 8.46 -4.05 -3.09
N PHE A 20 9.39 -4.77 -2.45
CA PHE A 20 9.17 -6.09 -1.89
C PHE A 20 9.42 -6.04 -0.38
N ASN A 21 8.33 -6.17 0.38
CA ASN A 21 8.37 -6.19 1.83
C ASN A 21 8.95 -7.52 2.33
N ASN A 22 9.71 -7.47 3.43
CA ASN A 22 10.12 -8.65 4.18
C ASN A 22 10.22 -8.29 5.67
N PRO A 23 9.29 -8.73 6.53
CA PRO A 23 8.26 -9.75 6.26
C PRO A 23 7.11 -9.24 5.38
N VAL A 24 6.45 -10.17 4.69
CA VAL A 24 5.14 -9.92 4.07
C VAL A 24 4.09 -9.78 5.16
N CYS A 25 3.22 -8.79 5.04
CA CYS A 25 2.27 -8.40 6.10
C CYS A 25 0.83 -8.80 5.77
N PHE A 26 0.51 -9.03 4.51
CA PHE A 26 -0.83 -9.46 4.08
C PHE A 26 -0.82 -10.28 2.79
N VAL A 27 -1.92 -10.98 2.53
CA VAL A 27 -2.11 -11.74 1.28
C VAL A 27 -2.22 -10.76 0.11
N GLY A 28 -1.31 -10.88 -0.85
CA GLY A 28 -1.24 -9.98 -2.01
C GLY A 28 -0.10 -8.96 -1.94
N ASP A 29 0.70 -8.96 -0.87
CA ASP A 29 1.97 -8.24 -0.85
C ASP A 29 2.87 -8.69 -2.01
N ALA A 30 3.46 -7.73 -2.71
CA ALA A 30 4.38 -8.04 -3.80
C ALA A 30 5.70 -8.58 -3.25
N VAL A 31 6.19 -9.66 -3.85
CA VAL A 31 7.43 -10.35 -3.43
C VAL A 31 8.46 -10.51 -4.55
N ALA A 32 8.02 -10.42 -5.81
CA ALA A 32 8.86 -10.47 -6.99
C ALA A 32 8.15 -9.80 -8.18
N ALA A 33 8.90 -9.51 -9.24
CA ALA A 33 8.38 -9.03 -10.51
C ALA A 33 9.13 -9.70 -11.68
N VAL A 34 8.45 -9.83 -12.82
CA VAL A 34 9.01 -10.38 -14.07
C VAL A 34 8.89 -9.35 -15.18
N ALA A 35 9.94 -9.19 -15.96
CA ALA A 35 9.94 -8.44 -17.21
C ALA A 35 10.27 -9.41 -18.36
N ALA A 36 9.46 -9.39 -19.41
CA ALA A 36 9.65 -10.20 -20.62
C ALA A 36 9.24 -9.40 -21.85
N THR A 37 9.64 -9.88 -23.03
CA THR A 37 9.27 -9.28 -24.32
C THR A 37 7.85 -9.62 -24.75
N ASP A 38 7.27 -10.68 -24.18
CA ASP A 38 5.91 -11.12 -24.44
C ASP A 38 5.16 -11.37 -23.12
N ARG A 39 3.84 -11.12 -23.15
CA ARG A 39 3.00 -11.24 -21.97
C ARG A 39 2.85 -12.70 -21.52
N HIS A 40 2.69 -13.63 -22.45
CA HIS A 40 2.52 -15.05 -22.12
C HIS A 40 3.81 -15.60 -21.51
N ILE A 41 4.97 -15.19 -22.05
CA ILE A 41 6.28 -15.52 -21.46
C ILE A 41 6.38 -14.99 -20.02
N ALA A 42 5.96 -13.75 -19.75
CA ALA A 42 5.96 -13.21 -18.39
C ALA A 42 5.05 -14.02 -17.45
N GLU A 43 3.84 -14.38 -17.91
CA GLU A 43 2.87 -15.17 -17.14
C GLU A 43 3.37 -16.59 -16.85
N ASP A 44 4.07 -17.23 -17.79
CA ASP A 44 4.67 -18.55 -17.59
C ASP A 44 5.91 -18.49 -16.69
N ALA A 45 6.76 -17.47 -16.86
CA ALA A 45 7.93 -17.27 -16.01
C ALA A 45 7.55 -17.02 -14.55
N LEU A 46 6.42 -16.34 -14.27
CA LEU A 46 5.90 -16.17 -12.91
C LEU A 46 5.62 -17.51 -12.22
N LYS A 47 5.15 -18.54 -12.96
CA LYS A 47 4.85 -19.88 -12.40
C LYS A 47 6.12 -20.65 -12.01
N LEU A 48 7.27 -20.26 -12.53
CA LEU A 48 8.56 -20.88 -12.25
C LEU A 48 9.24 -20.31 -10.99
N ILE A 49 8.69 -19.25 -10.40
CA ILE A 49 9.23 -18.64 -9.19
C ILE A 49 8.82 -19.48 -7.98
N ASP A 50 9.79 -20.18 -7.39
CA ASP A 50 9.64 -20.88 -6.10
C ASP A 50 10.05 -19.97 -4.94
N ILE A 51 9.13 -19.73 -3.99
CA ILE A 51 9.36 -18.88 -2.82
C ILE A 51 9.13 -19.69 -1.55
N LYS A 52 10.13 -19.70 -0.68
CA LYS A 52 10.06 -20.35 0.63
C LYS A 52 9.75 -19.31 1.69
N TYR A 53 8.64 -19.50 2.39
CA TYR A 53 8.21 -18.65 3.49
C TYR A 53 8.42 -19.33 4.83
N GLU A 54 8.80 -18.53 5.83
CA GLU A 54 8.63 -18.88 7.23
C GLU A 54 7.29 -18.30 7.71
N LYS A 55 6.41 -19.15 8.25
CA LYS A 55 5.09 -18.68 8.71
C LYS A 55 5.24 -17.98 10.05
N LEU A 56 4.84 -16.70 10.08
CA LEU A 56 4.82 -15.90 11.30
C LEU A 56 3.40 -15.90 11.92
N PRO A 57 3.29 -15.67 13.25
CA PRO A 57 2.02 -15.33 13.89
C PRO A 57 1.40 -14.08 13.24
N HIS A 58 0.07 -14.06 13.09
CA HIS A 58 -0.66 -12.95 12.50
C HIS A 58 -1.97 -12.72 13.24
N VAL A 59 -2.54 -11.52 13.07
CA VAL A 59 -3.80 -11.09 13.65
C VAL A 59 -4.61 -10.37 12.57
N LEU A 60 -5.91 -10.64 12.49
CA LEU A 60 -6.81 -10.06 11.49
C LEU A 60 -7.82 -9.08 12.11
N ASP A 61 -8.07 -9.19 13.41
CA ASP A 61 -8.97 -8.30 14.13
C ASP A 61 -8.20 -7.09 14.69
N PRO A 62 -8.69 -5.85 14.48
CA PRO A 62 -7.98 -4.65 14.92
C PRO A 62 -7.89 -4.53 16.44
N ASN A 63 -8.89 -5.00 17.21
CA ASN A 63 -8.85 -4.93 18.68
C ASN A 63 -7.86 -5.95 19.25
N GLU A 64 -7.84 -7.16 18.69
CA GLU A 64 -6.82 -8.16 19.01
C GLU A 64 -5.41 -7.66 18.67
N ALA A 65 -5.25 -6.92 17.57
CA ALA A 65 -3.97 -6.36 17.16
C ALA A 65 -3.42 -5.30 18.13
N LEU A 66 -4.28 -4.67 18.94
CA LEU A 66 -3.88 -3.67 19.94
C LEU A 66 -3.44 -4.28 21.28
N LYS A 67 -3.64 -5.59 21.48
CA LYS A 67 -3.22 -6.25 22.73
C LYS A 67 -1.69 -6.23 22.89
N PRO A 68 -1.16 -6.14 24.12
CA PRO A 68 0.28 -6.02 24.36
C PRO A 68 1.13 -7.18 23.80
N ASP A 69 0.54 -8.37 23.71
CA ASP A 69 1.14 -9.62 23.25
C ASP A 69 0.89 -9.92 21.76
N ALA A 70 0.15 -9.06 21.07
CA ALA A 70 -0.14 -9.24 19.65
C ALA A 70 1.13 -9.19 18.78
N PRO A 71 1.18 -9.96 17.67
CA PRO A 71 2.27 -9.87 16.71
C PRO A 71 2.42 -8.44 16.19
N LYS A 72 3.62 -7.85 16.30
CA LYS A 72 3.88 -6.47 15.91
C LYS A 72 4.26 -6.38 14.43
N ILE A 73 3.51 -5.60 13.65
CA ILE A 73 3.79 -5.35 12.22
C ILE A 73 4.89 -4.30 12.06
N ALA A 74 5.00 -3.36 13.00
CA ALA A 74 6.04 -2.33 13.01
C ALA A 74 6.77 -2.29 14.38
N PRO A 75 8.03 -1.83 14.42
CA PRO A 75 8.80 -1.79 15.67
C PRO A 75 8.14 -0.96 16.78
N ASN A 76 7.35 0.06 16.42
CA ASN A 76 6.63 0.93 17.31
C ASN A 76 5.24 0.40 17.73
N GLY A 77 4.87 -0.83 17.32
CA GLY A 77 3.59 -1.45 17.65
C GLY A 77 2.59 -1.42 16.50
N ASN A 78 1.34 -1.77 16.82
CA ASN A 78 0.26 -1.93 15.83
C ASN A 78 -0.69 -0.72 15.76
N LEU A 79 -0.54 0.27 16.65
CA LEU A 79 -1.28 1.51 16.57
C LEU A 79 -0.77 2.34 15.39
N SER A 80 -1.58 2.43 14.34
CA SER A 80 -1.25 3.17 13.13
C SER A 80 -1.55 4.67 13.28
N VAL A 81 -0.72 5.34 14.08
CA VAL A 81 -0.72 6.80 14.22
C VAL A 81 0.17 7.44 13.15
N GLY A 82 -0.24 8.60 12.66
CA GLY A 82 0.55 9.38 11.71
C GLY A 82 1.82 9.96 12.35
N LYS A 83 2.59 10.72 11.57
CA LYS A 83 3.72 11.50 12.09
C LYS A 83 3.25 12.92 12.43
N GLY A 84 3.88 13.56 13.42
CA GLY A 84 3.53 14.93 13.82
C GLY A 84 2.23 14.97 14.63
N ALA A 85 1.28 15.83 14.24
CA ALA A 85 0.03 16.08 14.96
C ALA A 85 -0.92 14.87 15.10
N PHE A 86 -0.63 13.75 14.42
CA PHE A 86 -1.45 12.53 14.43
C PHE A 86 -0.77 11.38 15.20
N SER A 87 0.09 11.68 16.18
CA SER A 87 0.84 10.68 16.96
C SER A 87 0.02 9.93 18.01
N ALA A 88 -1.26 10.27 18.17
CA ALA A 88 -2.21 9.66 19.09
C ALA A 88 -3.59 9.57 18.44
N PRO A 89 -4.52 8.76 18.98
CA PRO A 89 -5.93 8.81 18.61
C PRO A 89 -6.47 10.25 18.71
N ILE A 90 -7.37 10.60 17.78
CA ILE A 90 -8.03 11.90 17.79
C ILE A 90 -9.10 11.86 18.87
N GLU A 91 -8.96 12.71 19.89
CA GLU A 91 -9.96 12.96 20.91
C GLU A 91 -10.53 14.37 20.70
N GLU A 92 -11.82 14.45 20.41
CA GLU A 92 -12.53 15.72 20.21
C GLU A 92 -13.68 15.83 21.22
N SER A 93 -13.77 16.98 21.89
CA SER A 93 -14.84 17.30 22.84
C SER A 93 -15.33 18.70 22.59
N TRP A 94 -16.64 18.91 22.63
CA TRP A 94 -17.26 20.23 22.44
C TRP A 94 -18.30 20.48 23.53
N GLY A 95 -18.17 21.62 24.22
CA GLY A 95 -19.06 21.98 25.33
C GLY A 95 -18.78 21.21 26.63
N ASP A 96 -19.78 21.20 27.53
CA ASP A 96 -19.74 20.47 28.80
C ASP A 96 -20.49 19.15 28.67
N LEU A 97 -19.75 18.08 28.38
CA LEU A 97 -20.31 16.74 28.23
C LEU A 97 -20.89 16.22 29.55
N GLU A 98 -20.26 16.52 30.69
CA GLU A 98 -20.69 16.00 31.99
C GLU A 98 -22.06 16.57 32.38
N ASN A 99 -22.26 17.88 32.21
CA ASN A 99 -23.56 18.50 32.42
C ASN A 99 -24.60 18.00 31.40
N GLY A 100 -24.20 17.87 30.13
CA GLY A 100 -25.07 17.36 29.06
C GLY A 100 -25.61 15.95 29.35
N PHE A 101 -24.79 15.05 29.89
CA PHE A 101 -25.23 13.72 30.30
C PHE A 101 -26.13 13.73 31.54
N LYS A 102 -25.91 14.66 32.48
CA LYS A 102 -26.71 14.79 33.71
C LYS A 102 -28.12 15.32 33.46
N GLU A 103 -28.26 16.27 32.54
CA GLU A 103 -29.53 16.94 32.24
C GLU A 103 -30.39 16.18 31.22
N ALA A 104 -29.84 15.15 30.56
CA ALA A 104 -30.56 14.40 29.54
C ALA A 104 -31.71 13.56 30.11
N ASP A 105 -32.91 13.70 29.53
CA ASP A 105 -34.06 12.87 29.90
C ASP A 105 -33.83 11.38 29.61
N ARG A 106 -33.06 11.09 28.55
CA ARG A 106 -32.69 9.75 28.09
C ARG A 106 -31.30 9.75 27.47
N THR A 107 -30.55 8.70 27.72
CA THR A 107 -29.25 8.41 27.10
C THR A 107 -29.32 7.08 26.35
N PHE A 108 -28.65 7.00 25.21
CA PHE A 108 -28.57 5.79 24.40
C PHE A 108 -27.10 5.54 24.03
N GLU A 109 -26.69 4.29 24.15
CA GLU A 109 -25.36 3.83 23.79
C GLU A 109 -25.51 2.58 22.94
N ASP A 110 -24.77 2.50 21.82
CA ASP A 110 -24.76 1.34 20.95
C ASP A 110 -23.43 1.24 20.19
N THR A 111 -23.09 0.04 19.74
CA THR A 111 -21.86 -0.25 18.98
C THR A 111 -22.19 -0.59 17.54
N TYR A 112 -21.69 0.22 16.61
CA TYR A 112 -21.91 0.03 15.18
C TYR A 112 -20.63 -0.47 14.49
N ILE A 113 -20.76 -1.51 13.67
CA ILE A 113 -19.65 -2.07 12.89
C ILE A 113 -20.01 -2.01 11.41
N THR A 114 -19.14 -1.40 10.61
CA THR A 114 -19.24 -1.42 9.16
C THR A 114 -18.31 -2.48 8.57
N LYS A 115 -18.72 -3.10 7.47
CA LYS A 115 -17.90 -4.10 6.78
C LYS A 115 -16.89 -3.44 5.86
N HIS A 116 -15.79 -4.15 5.59
CA HIS A 116 -14.89 -3.79 4.52
C HIS A 116 -15.65 -3.80 3.18
N THR A 117 -15.57 -2.69 2.44
CA THR A 117 -16.14 -2.55 1.10
C THR A 117 -15.03 -2.31 0.09
N ASN A 118 -15.17 -2.92 -1.08
CA ASN A 118 -14.30 -2.66 -2.22
C ASN A 118 -14.97 -1.65 -3.15
N ASN A 119 -14.19 -0.74 -3.70
CA ASN A 119 -14.63 0.30 -4.62
C ASN A 119 -15.25 -0.25 -5.92
N ALA A 120 -14.87 -1.47 -6.32
CA ALA A 120 -15.47 -2.20 -7.43
C ALA A 120 -15.51 -1.43 -8.77
N GLN A 121 -14.50 -0.58 -9.05
CA GLN A 121 -14.41 0.04 -10.37
C GLN A 121 -14.25 -1.01 -11.48
N LEU A 122 -14.92 -0.78 -12.61
CA LEU A 122 -14.95 -1.71 -13.74
C LEU A 122 -13.59 -1.80 -14.45
N GLU A 123 -12.85 -0.70 -14.48
CA GLU A 123 -11.49 -0.70 -15.04
C GLU A 123 -10.51 -1.39 -14.09
N ARG A 124 -9.74 -2.34 -14.64
CA ARG A 124 -8.64 -2.97 -13.91
C ARG A 124 -7.48 -2.02 -13.71
N ARG A 125 -6.84 -2.07 -12.55
CA ARG A 125 -5.58 -1.35 -12.31
C ARG A 125 -4.54 -1.76 -13.34
N VAL A 126 -4.06 -0.78 -14.10
CA VAL A 126 -3.01 -0.96 -15.10
C VAL A 126 -2.18 0.30 -15.20
N SER A 127 -0.88 0.13 -15.43
CA SER A 127 -0.03 1.22 -15.88
C SER A 127 0.97 0.76 -16.92
N ILE A 128 1.35 1.69 -17.79
CA ILE A 128 2.35 1.51 -18.83
C ILE A 128 3.47 2.50 -18.55
N ALA A 129 4.68 1.97 -18.35
CA ALA A 129 5.86 2.79 -18.13
C ALA A 129 6.73 2.80 -19.39
N LYS A 130 7.11 4.01 -19.84
CA LYS A 130 8.10 4.24 -20.88
C LYS A 130 9.32 4.91 -20.28
N TRP A 131 10.45 4.24 -20.36
CA TRP A 131 11.75 4.82 -20.04
C TRP A 131 12.45 5.25 -21.33
N ASP A 132 12.88 6.51 -21.40
CA ASP A 132 13.54 7.05 -22.58
C ASP A 132 14.51 8.18 -22.21
N ALA A 133 15.77 8.11 -22.67
CA ALA A 133 16.81 9.10 -22.40
C ALA A 133 16.92 9.54 -20.90
N GLY A 134 16.74 8.58 -19.99
CA GLY A 134 16.77 8.84 -18.54
C GLY A 134 15.56 9.61 -18.01
N LYS A 135 14.43 9.62 -18.73
CA LYS A 135 13.14 10.14 -18.28
C LYS A 135 12.12 8.99 -18.24
N LEU A 136 11.34 8.93 -17.16
CA LEU A 136 10.26 7.99 -16.95
C LEU A 136 8.93 8.68 -17.24
N THR A 137 8.18 8.16 -18.22
CA THR A 137 6.77 8.53 -18.44
C THR A 137 5.89 7.35 -18.06
N VAL A 138 4.95 7.56 -17.13
CA VAL A 138 3.99 6.54 -16.69
C VAL A 138 2.59 6.96 -17.09
N TYR A 139 1.93 6.11 -17.87
CA TYR A 139 0.50 6.20 -18.13
C TYR A 139 -0.21 5.32 -17.12
N ALA A 140 -1.07 5.90 -16.28
CA ALA A 140 -1.73 5.18 -15.20
C ALA A 140 -3.19 5.63 -15.06
N SER A 141 -4.06 4.69 -14.69
CA SER A 141 -5.41 5.00 -14.21
C SER A 141 -5.31 5.51 -12.77
N THR A 142 -5.10 6.83 -12.62
CA THR A 142 -4.94 7.50 -11.31
C THR A 142 -5.74 8.79 -11.23
N GLN A 143 -6.35 9.02 -10.06
CA GLN A 143 -7.03 10.26 -9.69
C GLN A 143 -6.04 11.35 -9.23
N GLY A 144 -4.81 10.98 -8.87
CA GLY A 144 -3.82 11.87 -8.26
C GLY A 144 -2.49 11.87 -9.00
N VAL A 145 -2.43 12.48 -10.20
CA VAL A 145 -1.21 12.49 -11.03
C VAL A 145 0.01 13.11 -10.33
N SER A 146 -0.20 14.14 -9.50
CA SER A 146 0.88 14.80 -8.76
C SER A 146 1.41 13.94 -7.61
N ASN A 147 0.51 13.26 -6.89
CA ASN A 147 0.88 12.35 -5.80
C ASN A 147 1.63 11.15 -6.36
N ALA A 148 1.06 10.49 -7.39
CA ALA A 148 1.71 9.37 -8.06
C ALA A 148 3.09 9.74 -8.61
N ARG A 149 3.26 10.94 -9.19
CA ARG A 149 4.57 11.41 -9.66
C ARG A 149 5.57 11.53 -8.51
N THR A 150 5.14 12.04 -7.35
CA THR A 150 5.97 12.24 -6.17
C THR A 150 6.40 10.90 -5.57
N ASP A 151 5.45 9.98 -5.41
CA ASP A 151 5.70 8.64 -4.89
C ASP A 151 6.65 7.86 -5.81
N ILE A 152 6.39 7.84 -7.12
CA ILE A 152 7.26 7.18 -8.11
C ILE A 152 8.67 7.79 -8.10
N ALA A 153 8.79 9.12 -8.06
CA ALA A 153 10.09 9.77 -8.01
C ALA A 153 10.88 9.36 -6.76
N LYS A 154 10.21 9.31 -5.60
CA LYS A 154 10.79 8.87 -4.34
C LYS A 154 11.21 7.40 -4.39
N ASP A 155 10.35 6.52 -4.86
CA ASP A 155 10.58 5.07 -4.88
C ASP A 155 11.75 4.68 -5.79
N PHE A 156 11.89 5.34 -6.94
CA PHE A 156 12.99 5.10 -7.88
C PHE A 156 14.22 5.99 -7.64
N GLY A 157 14.19 6.85 -6.61
CA GLY A 157 15.29 7.78 -6.34
C GLY A 157 15.56 8.78 -7.48
N LEU A 158 14.54 9.16 -8.23
CA LEU A 158 14.62 10.06 -9.37
C LEU A 158 14.23 11.49 -8.98
N PRO A 159 14.86 12.53 -9.56
CA PRO A 159 14.35 13.88 -9.41
C PRO A 159 12.99 14.01 -10.11
N LEU A 160 12.08 14.81 -9.53
CA LEU A 160 10.73 15.02 -10.07
C LEU A 160 10.73 15.42 -11.55
N SER A 161 11.73 16.18 -12.02
CA SER A 161 11.88 16.62 -13.41
C SER A 161 12.11 15.47 -14.41
N ARG A 162 12.49 14.29 -13.93
CA ARG A 162 12.68 13.08 -14.73
C ARG A 162 11.47 12.15 -14.72
N VAL A 163 10.43 12.45 -13.96
CA VAL A 163 9.21 11.64 -13.87
C VAL A 163 8.01 12.44 -14.39
N ARG A 164 7.29 11.85 -15.34
CA ARG A 164 6.03 12.36 -15.86
C ARG A 164 4.94 11.31 -15.67
N VAL A 165 3.82 11.69 -15.08
CA VAL A 165 2.63 10.84 -14.97
C VAL A 165 1.53 11.42 -15.85
N VAL A 166 0.87 10.57 -16.63
CA VAL A 166 -0.22 10.94 -17.54
C VAL A 166 -1.43 10.06 -17.23
N SER A 167 -2.56 10.69 -16.94
CA SER A 167 -3.87 10.06 -16.80
C SER A 167 -4.83 10.79 -17.72
N LYS A 168 -5.38 10.09 -18.73
CA LYS A 168 -6.31 10.68 -19.72
C LYS A 168 -7.74 10.24 -19.46
N TYR A 169 -7.95 8.93 -19.41
CA TYR A 169 -9.24 8.30 -19.18
C TYR A 169 -9.10 7.36 -17.98
N ILE A 170 -10.12 7.35 -17.12
CA ILE A 170 -10.16 6.55 -15.90
C ILE A 170 -11.57 5.96 -15.81
N GLY A 171 -11.68 4.63 -15.76
CA GLY A 171 -12.94 3.90 -15.64
C GLY A 171 -13.43 3.77 -14.20
N GLY A 172 -13.31 4.85 -13.42
CA GLY A 172 -13.66 4.92 -12.00
C GLY A 172 -12.47 4.78 -11.07
N GLY A 173 -12.63 5.25 -9.83
CA GLY A 173 -11.58 5.18 -8.81
C GLY A 173 -12.12 5.21 -7.38
N LEU A 174 -13.16 6.02 -7.12
CA LEU A 174 -13.91 6.05 -5.85
C LEU A 174 -13.01 6.15 -4.59
N GLY A 175 -11.80 6.71 -4.72
CA GLY A 175 -10.81 6.84 -3.65
C GLY A 175 -9.63 5.85 -3.74
N GLN A 176 -9.80 4.71 -4.42
CA GLN A 176 -8.78 3.66 -4.52
C GLN A 176 -7.60 4.01 -5.45
N SER A 177 -7.77 4.96 -6.39
CA SER A 177 -6.76 5.28 -7.41
C SER A 177 -6.02 6.61 -7.15
N ASN A 178 -5.97 7.06 -5.89
CA ASN A 178 -5.43 8.38 -5.54
C ASN A 178 -3.89 8.42 -5.31
N GLN A 179 -3.28 7.26 -5.10
CA GLN A 179 -1.83 7.09 -4.90
C GLN A 179 -1.24 6.13 -5.95
N SER A 180 0.08 6.06 -6.07
CA SER A 180 0.72 5.07 -6.94
C SER A 180 0.59 3.65 -6.36
N ALA A 181 -0.46 2.94 -6.74
CA ALA A 181 -0.54 1.50 -6.52
C ALA A 181 0.15 0.78 -7.70
N GLY A 182 1.43 0.43 -7.51
CA GLY A 182 2.28 -0.13 -8.54
C GLY A 182 1.86 -1.52 -9.01
N GLN A 183 1.10 -1.60 -10.10
CA GLN A 183 1.25 -2.67 -11.08
C GLN A 183 1.64 -2.02 -12.41
N ALA A 184 2.95 -1.97 -12.66
CA ALA A 184 3.52 -1.47 -13.89
C ALA A 184 3.77 -2.61 -14.86
N ARG A 185 3.14 -2.54 -16.04
CA ARG A 185 3.53 -3.35 -17.19
C ARG A 185 4.63 -2.59 -17.92
N VAL A 186 5.82 -3.15 -17.91
CA VAL A 186 6.97 -2.62 -18.67
C VAL A 186 6.99 -3.35 -20.00
N TYR A 187 6.81 -2.60 -21.09
CA TYR A 187 6.99 -3.12 -22.44
C TYR A 187 8.39 -2.70 -22.91
N PRO A 188 9.35 -3.63 -23.09
CA PRO A 188 10.59 -3.31 -23.77
C PRO A 188 10.27 -2.98 -25.25
N ARG A 189 11.05 -2.08 -25.85
CA ARG A 189 10.92 -1.81 -27.29
C ARG A 189 11.31 -3.06 -28.08
N GLY A 190 10.59 -3.32 -29.17
CA GLY A 190 11.16 -3.98 -30.35
C GLY A 190 12.18 -3.08 -31.06
#